data_AF-A0A933KM64-F1
#
_entry.id   AF-A0A933KM64-F1
#
_cell.length_a   1.000
_cell.length_b   1.000
_cell.length_c   1.000
_cell.angle_alpha   90.00
_cell.angle_beta   90.00
_cell.angle_gamma   90.00
#
_symmetry.space_group_name_H-M   'P 1'
#
loop_
_entity.id
_entity.type
_entity.pdbx_description
1 polymer ?
#
loop_
_entity_poly.entity_id
_entity_poly.type
_entity_poly.pdbx_seq_one_letter_code
_entity_poly.pdbx_strand_id
1 'polypeptide(L)'
;SAAIELALANYPGFFVTGTPGDAQSFGIYWPALVDATEIDEVVVMADGRRVRVVGPARHEAPNSPTPQPTSSAASDSEVQPVGPVVGEALGDYFAARSGDKGGNSNVGIWARNHAGFKWLRDNLTTAGCQRLLPEATELEVRRYELPNLNALNFVIVGLLGEGVASSVAFDAQAKGLGEYLLSRVWR
;
A
#
# COMPACT_ATOMS: atom_id res chain seq x y z
N SER A 1 2.85 13.72 -21.88
CA SER A 1 3.97 13.29 -22.74
C SER A 1 3.76 11.82 -23.08
N ALA A 2 3.97 11.42 -24.34
CA ALA A 2 3.83 10.03 -24.79
C ALA A 2 4.70 9.03 -23.98
N ALA A 3 5.84 9.49 -23.47
CA ALA A 3 6.71 8.67 -22.60
C ALA A 3 6.05 8.33 -21.25
N ILE A 4 5.27 9.26 -20.68
CA ILE A 4 4.54 9.03 -19.43
C ILE A 4 3.36 8.08 -19.68
N GLU A 5 2.66 8.25 -20.81
CA GLU A 5 1.56 7.37 -21.20
C GLU A 5 2.05 5.92 -21.41
N LEU A 6 3.17 5.75 -22.10
CA LEU A 6 3.81 4.43 -22.27
C LEU A 6 4.24 3.82 -20.93
N ALA A 7 4.79 4.63 -20.01
CA ALA A 7 5.17 4.19 -18.68
C ALA A 7 3.96 3.74 -17.84
N LEU A 8 2.82 4.44 -17.95
CA LEU A 8 1.59 4.13 -17.24
C LEU A 8 0.85 2.91 -17.82
N ALA A 9 1.04 2.62 -19.10
CA ALA A 9 0.48 1.45 -19.79
C ALA A 9 1.34 0.18 -19.65
N ASN A 10 2.41 0.22 -18.86
CA ASN A 10 3.36 -0.88 -18.72
C ASN A 10 3.01 -1.85 -17.58
N TYR A 11 3.80 -2.92 -17.43
CA TYR A 11 3.61 -3.91 -16.37
C TYR A 11 3.65 -3.26 -14.97
N PRO A 12 2.91 -3.82 -13.98
CA PRO A 12 2.94 -3.34 -12.61
C PRO A 12 4.37 -3.22 -12.07
N GLY A 13 4.64 -2.15 -11.34
CA GLY A 13 5.97 -1.91 -10.79
C GLY A 13 7.05 -1.50 -11.77
N PHE A 14 6.69 -1.09 -12.99
CA PHE A 14 7.61 -0.38 -13.88
C PHE A 14 8.10 0.94 -13.24
N PHE A 15 9.41 1.08 -13.13
CA PHE A 15 10.11 2.33 -12.80
C PHE A 15 11.33 2.48 -13.70
N VAL A 16 11.74 3.73 -13.93
CA VAL A 16 12.86 4.07 -14.80
C VAL A 16 14.07 4.36 -13.94
N THR A 17 15.23 3.87 -14.35
CA THR A 17 16.52 4.24 -13.74
C THR A 17 17.28 5.16 -14.67
N GLY A 18 18.02 6.10 -14.07
CA GLY A 18 18.91 7.01 -14.79
C GLY A 18 20.37 6.59 -14.63
N THR A 19 21.23 7.05 -15.55
CA THR A 19 22.68 6.98 -15.34
C THR A 19 23.08 7.87 -14.16
N PRO A 20 24.12 7.53 -13.38
CA PRO A 20 24.68 8.43 -12.38
C PRO A 20 24.98 9.80 -12.98
N GLY A 21 24.66 10.86 -12.25
CA GLY A 21 24.92 12.25 -12.64
C GLY A 21 25.62 13.02 -11.51
N ASP A 22 25.98 14.27 -11.79
CA ASP A 22 26.58 15.16 -10.80
C ASP A 22 25.61 15.42 -9.64
N ALA A 23 26.16 15.76 -8.47
CA ALA A 23 25.37 16.14 -7.31
C ALA A 23 24.49 17.37 -7.63
N GLN A 24 23.20 17.28 -7.31
CA GLN A 24 22.24 18.37 -7.46
C GLN A 24 21.56 18.66 -6.14
N SER A 25 21.10 19.91 -5.95
CA SER A 25 20.23 20.25 -4.83
C SER A 25 18.87 19.59 -5.00
N PHE A 26 18.31 19.07 -3.92
CA PHE A 26 16.98 18.48 -3.89
C PHE A 26 16.17 19.01 -2.71
N GLY A 27 14.84 18.96 -2.83
CA GLY A 27 13.92 19.33 -1.76
C GLY A 27 13.53 18.11 -0.94
N ILE A 28 13.53 18.24 0.38
CA ILE A 28 12.98 17.24 1.30
C ILE A 28 11.55 17.65 1.63
N TYR A 29 10.63 16.69 1.52
CA TYR A 29 9.23 16.89 1.88
C TYR A 29 8.98 16.38 3.31
N TRP A 30 8.45 17.26 4.16
CA TRP A 30 8.00 16.89 5.50
C TRP A 30 6.46 16.93 5.56
N PRO A 31 5.78 15.77 5.66
CA PRO A 31 4.32 15.76 5.83
C PRO A 31 3.94 16.33 7.19
N ALA A 32 2.94 17.21 7.21
CA ALA A 32 2.26 17.63 8.43
C ALA A 32 0.83 17.09 8.43
N LEU A 33 0.29 16.84 9.61
CA LEU A 33 -1.14 16.56 9.77
C LEU A 33 -1.89 17.88 9.69
N VAL A 34 -2.97 17.89 8.92
CA VAL A 34 -3.97 18.96 8.94
C VAL A 34 -5.20 18.40 9.63
N ASP A 35 -5.79 19.17 10.53
CA ASP A 35 -6.99 18.73 11.23
C ASP A 35 -8.12 18.56 10.20
N ALA A 36 -8.81 17.42 10.22
CA ALA A 36 -9.89 17.15 9.28
C ALA A 36 -11.06 18.15 9.43
N THR A 37 -11.15 18.87 10.55
CA THR A 37 -12.05 20.03 10.74
C THR A 37 -11.80 21.16 9.75
N GLU A 38 -10.56 21.33 9.30
CA GLU A 38 -10.15 22.44 8.44
C GLU A 38 -10.37 22.12 6.95
N ILE A 39 -10.77 20.88 6.62
CA ILE A 39 -10.88 20.42 5.23
C ILE A 39 -12.34 20.37 4.78
N ASP A 40 -12.64 21.17 3.76
CA ASP A 40 -13.93 21.12 3.08
C ASP A 40 -13.95 20.11 1.92
N GLU A 41 -14.29 18.85 2.19
CA GLU A 41 -14.50 17.84 1.16
C GLU A 41 -15.70 18.12 0.23
N VAL A 42 -15.46 18.10 -1.09
CA VAL A 42 -16.48 18.32 -2.14
C VAL A 42 -16.23 17.38 -3.32
N VAL A 43 -17.28 16.67 -3.75
CA VAL A 43 -17.30 15.94 -5.02
C VAL A 43 -17.78 16.88 -6.13
N VAL A 44 -16.98 17.01 -7.19
CA VAL A 44 -17.35 17.76 -8.40
C VAL A 44 -17.80 16.77 -9.46
N MET A 45 -19.08 16.84 -9.83
CA MET A 45 -19.71 15.99 -10.83
C MET A 45 -19.37 16.46 -12.25
N ALA A 46 -19.57 15.59 -13.24
CA ALA A 46 -19.29 15.91 -14.65
C ALA A 46 -20.16 17.06 -15.21
N ASP A 47 -21.34 17.30 -14.62
CA ASP A 47 -22.24 18.41 -14.93
C ASP A 47 -21.83 19.73 -14.21
N GLY A 48 -20.70 19.73 -13.51
CA GLY A 48 -20.21 20.88 -12.73
C GLY A 48 -20.84 21.02 -11.35
N ARG A 49 -21.82 20.18 -11.00
CA ARG A 49 -22.50 20.24 -9.71
C ARG A 49 -21.55 19.82 -8.60
N ARG A 50 -21.59 20.56 -7.48
CA ARG A 50 -20.71 20.36 -6.33
C ARG A 50 -21.52 19.77 -5.18
N VAL A 51 -21.15 18.58 -4.74
CA VAL A 51 -21.79 17.90 -3.62
C VAL A 51 -20.80 17.89 -2.46
N ARG A 52 -21.13 18.62 -1.39
CA ARG A 52 -20.34 18.57 -0.16
C ARG A 52 -20.42 17.15 0.41
N VAL A 53 -19.27 16.57 0.72
CA VAL A 53 -19.22 15.30 1.45
C VAL A 53 -19.49 15.64 2.91
N VAL A 54 -20.68 15.30 3.38
CA VAL A 54 -20.98 15.29 4.81
C VAL A 54 -20.42 13.98 5.33
N GLY A 55 -19.16 14.01 5.78
CA GLY A 55 -18.37 12.80 6.05
C GLY A 55 -18.98 11.89 7.12
N PRO A 56 -18.58 10.61 7.16
CA PRO A 56 -18.85 9.73 8.30
C PRO A 56 -18.21 10.32 9.57
N ALA A 57 -18.70 9.92 10.75
CA ALA A 57 -18.17 10.37 12.03
C ALA A 57 -16.64 10.27 12.02
N ARG A 58 -15.99 11.41 12.25
CA ARG A 58 -14.54 11.52 12.39
C ARG A 58 -14.04 10.37 13.25
N HIS A 59 -13.10 9.59 12.74
CA HIS A 59 -12.38 8.64 13.57
C HIS A 59 -11.72 9.43 14.71
N GLU A 60 -12.13 9.15 15.96
CA GLU A 60 -11.45 9.68 17.13
C GLU A 60 -9.96 9.26 17.09
N ALA A 61 -9.12 10.21 17.50
CA ALA A 61 -7.67 10.26 17.67
C ALA A 61 -6.79 8.96 17.54
N PRO A 62 -5.50 9.12 17.20
CA PRO A 62 -4.62 8.10 16.60
C PRO A 62 -4.08 7.00 17.55
N ASN A 63 -4.53 6.95 18.81
CA ASN A 63 -3.93 6.08 19.84
C ASN A 63 -4.81 4.90 20.26
N SER A 64 -5.95 4.70 19.62
CA SER A 64 -6.69 3.46 19.76
C SER A 64 -6.18 2.48 18.70
N PRO A 65 -5.86 1.21 19.02
CA PRO A 65 -5.65 0.21 17.98
C PRO A 65 -6.87 0.30 17.07
N THR A 66 -6.63 0.50 15.76
CA THR A 66 -7.67 0.60 14.72
C THR A 66 -8.78 -0.37 15.09
N PRO A 67 -10.02 0.09 15.37
CA PRO A 67 -11.07 -0.82 15.75
C PRO A 67 -11.15 -1.84 14.63
N GLN A 68 -10.83 -3.10 14.95
CA GLN A 68 -11.08 -4.20 14.03
C GLN A 68 -12.53 -4.03 13.63
N PRO A 69 -12.86 -3.83 12.34
CA PRO A 69 -14.25 -3.77 11.94
C PRO A 69 -14.88 -5.05 12.48
N THR A 70 -15.80 -4.90 13.43
CA THR A 70 -16.60 -6.00 13.94
C THR A 70 -17.28 -6.58 12.72
N SER A 71 -16.78 -7.74 12.31
CA SER A 71 -17.37 -8.57 11.28
C SER A 71 -18.86 -8.65 11.61
N SER A 72 -19.69 -8.00 10.79
CA SER A 72 -21.03 -8.51 10.59
C SER A 72 -20.81 -9.91 10.05
N ALA A 73 -20.98 -10.90 10.92
CA ALA A 73 -20.96 -12.31 10.60
C ALA A 73 -22.10 -12.60 9.60
N ALA A 74 -21.93 -12.17 8.36
CA ALA A 74 -22.56 -12.83 7.24
C ALA A 74 -21.95 -14.23 7.24
N SER A 75 -22.81 -15.22 7.42
CA SER A 75 -22.48 -16.65 7.47
C SER A 75 -21.34 -17.01 6.51
N ASP A 76 -20.14 -17.19 7.06
CA ASP A 76 -19.01 -17.80 6.39
C ASP A 76 -19.40 -19.27 6.15
N SER A 77 -20.11 -19.52 5.06
CA SER A 77 -20.19 -20.85 4.48
C SER A 77 -18.75 -21.26 4.16
N GLU A 78 -18.18 -22.18 4.93
CA GLU A 78 -17.11 -23.17 4.72
C GLU A 78 -16.20 -23.13 3.46
N VAL A 79 -15.98 -21.99 2.81
CA VAL A 79 -15.03 -21.90 1.70
C VAL A 79 -13.64 -21.89 2.31
N GLN A 80 -12.91 -22.98 2.10
CA GLN A 80 -11.51 -23.12 2.50
C GLN A 80 -10.71 -21.89 2.06
N PRO A 81 -9.94 -21.25 2.96
CA PRO A 81 -9.13 -20.09 2.59
C PRO A 81 -8.14 -20.49 1.49
N VAL A 82 -8.24 -19.84 0.34
CA VAL A 82 -7.37 -20.09 -0.82
C VAL A 82 -6.19 -19.12 -0.74
N GLY A 83 -4.99 -19.66 -0.55
CA GLY A 83 -3.74 -18.90 -0.56
C GLY A 83 -2.54 -19.83 -0.72
N PRO A 84 -1.33 -19.27 -0.83
CA PRO A 84 -0.13 -20.05 -1.11
C PRO A 84 0.16 -21.03 0.02
N VAL A 85 0.55 -22.24 -0.36
CA VAL A 85 1.20 -23.17 0.58
C VAL A 85 2.70 -22.90 0.63
N VAL A 86 3.37 -23.48 1.62
CA VAL A 86 4.84 -23.36 1.74
C VAL A 86 5.50 -23.81 0.43
N GLY A 87 6.31 -22.93 -0.16
CA GLY A 87 6.99 -23.18 -1.44
C GLY A 87 6.38 -22.47 -2.65
N GLU A 88 5.16 -21.93 -2.54
CA GLU A 88 4.50 -21.19 -3.62
C GLU A 88 4.70 -19.67 -3.50
N ALA A 89 4.64 -18.95 -4.62
CA ALA A 89 4.78 -17.50 -4.64
C ALA A 89 3.47 -16.80 -4.29
N LEU A 90 3.56 -15.64 -3.62
CA LEU A 90 2.38 -14.82 -3.32
C LEU A 90 1.66 -14.34 -4.59
N GLY A 91 2.41 -14.06 -5.66
CA GLY A 91 1.91 -13.57 -6.95
C GLY A 91 0.98 -14.54 -7.69
N ASP A 92 1.01 -15.83 -7.36
CA ASP A 92 0.10 -16.81 -7.97
C ASP A 92 -1.35 -16.66 -7.45
N TYR A 93 -1.51 -16.03 -6.29
CA TYR A 93 -2.77 -15.91 -5.56
C TYR A 93 -3.27 -14.47 -5.43
N PHE A 94 -2.36 -13.51 -5.38
CA PHE A 94 -2.65 -12.13 -5.05
C PHE A 94 -2.09 -11.16 -6.09
N ALA A 95 -2.66 -9.96 -6.11
CA ALA A 95 -2.13 -8.84 -6.87
C ALA A 95 -1.75 -7.71 -5.91
N ALA A 96 -0.81 -6.86 -6.33
CA ALA A 96 -0.28 -5.81 -5.49
C ALA A 96 -0.01 -4.54 -6.30
N ARG A 97 0.03 -3.41 -5.57
CA ARG A 97 0.53 -2.13 -6.06
C ARG A 97 1.28 -1.46 -4.93
N SER A 98 2.31 -0.73 -5.30
CA SER A 98 3.10 0.01 -4.34
C SER A 98 3.52 1.37 -4.88
N GLY A 99 3.97 2.21 -3.97
CA GLY A 99 4.46 3.54 -4.30
C GLY A 99 4.95 4.28 -3.07
N ASP A 100 5.56 5.42 -3.30
CA ASP A 100 6.09 6.29 -2.26
C ASP A 100 4.97 7.09 -1.57
N LYS A 101 5.24 7.44 -0.31
CA LYS A 101 4.55 8.47 0.42
C LYS A 101 5.58 9.31 1.18
N GLY A 102 6.29 10.15 0.43
CA GLY A 102 7.48 10.84 0.96
C GLY A 102 8.59 9.83 1.22
N GLY A 103 9.17 9.84 2.42
CA GLY A 103 10.18 8.85 2.86
C GLY A 103 9.63 7.45 3.13
N ASN A 104 8.31 7.29 3.19
CA ASN A 104 7.66 6.01 3.45
C ASN A 104 7.31 5.30 2.14
N SER A 105 7.11 3.99 2.21
CA SER A 105 6.47 3.25 1.11
C SER A 105 5.11 2.71 1.54
N ASN A 106 4.25 2.51 0.55
CA ASN A 106 2.99 1.82 0.72
C ASN A 106 2.95 0.59 -0.21
N VAL A 107 2.51 -0.56 0.31
CA VAL A 107 2.26 -1.79 -0.44
C VAL A 107 0.82 -2.26 -0.15
N GLY A 108 -0.06 -2.07 -1.14
CA GLY A 108 -1.39 -2.66 -1.15
C GLY A 108 -1.35 -4.04 -1.81
N ILE A 109 -1.93 -5.05 -1.17
CA ILE A 109 -2.07 -6.41 -1.68
C ILE A 109 -3.52 -6.88 -1.53
N TRP A 110 -4.09 -7.49 -2.56
CA TRP A 110 -5.49 -7.90 -2.57
C TRP A 110 -5.72 -9.28 -3.19
N ALA A 111 -6.80 -9.90 -2.74
CA ALA A 111 -7.28 -11.17 -3.25
C ALA A 111 -8.44 -10.97 -4.24
N ARG A 112 -8.67 -11.98 -5.09
CA ARG A 112 -9.80 -11.99 -6.04
C ARG A 112 -11.16 -12.18 -5.36
N ASN A 113 -11.18 -12.73 -4.15
CA ASN A 113 -12.41 -13.06 -3.42
C ASN A 113 -12.18 -13.02 -1.90
N HIS A 114 -13.27 -13.15 -1.14
CA HIS A 114 -13.26 -13.11 0.32
C HIS A 114 -12.45 -14.24 0.96
N ALA A 115 -12.43 -15.45 0.37
CA ALA A 115 -11.67 -16.57 0.91
C ALA A 115 -10.15 -16.31 0.86
N GLY A 116 -9.66 -15.73 -0.24
CA GLY A 116 -8.27 -15.30 -0.35
C GLY A 116 -7.94 -14.10 0.54
N PHE A 117 -8.88 -13.17 0.73
CA PHE A 117 -8.70 -12.07 1.67
C PHE A 117 -8.60 -12.58 3.11
N LYS A 118 -9.43 -13.55 3.50
CA LYS A 118 -9.35 -14.22 4.79
C LYS A 118 -7.97 -14.83 4.98
N TRP A 119 -7.43 -15.51 3.97
CA TRP A 119 -6.07 -16.03 4.00
C TRP A 119 -5.04 -14.91 4.21
N LEU A 120 -5.08 -13.83 3.43
CA LEU A 120 -4.16 -12.69 3.56
C LEU A 120 -4.19 -12.11 4.98
N ARG A 121 -5.38 -11.80 5.48
CA ARG A 121 -5.59 -11.19 6.80
C ARG A 121 -5.01 -12.07 7.92
N ASP A 122 -5.26 -13.37 7.85
CA ASP A 122 -4.88 -14.32 8.90
C ASP A 122 -3.37 -14.67 8.85
N ASN A 123 -2.74 -14.64 7.67
CA ASN A 123 -1.36 -15.11 7.49
C ASN A 123 -0.33 -13.98 7.29
N LEU A 124 -0.66 -12.95 6.52
CA LEU A 124 0.26 -11.85 6.20
C LEU A 124 0.21 -10.77 7.28
N THR A 125 0.93 -11.03 8.38
CA THR A 125 1.14 -10.08 9.48
C THR A 125 2.19 -9.03 9.14
N THR A 126 2.38 -8.01 9.98
CA THR A 126 3.49 -7.06 9.86
C THR A 126 4.85 -7.76 9.91
N ALA A 127 5.03 -8.72 10.83
CA ALA A 127 6.22 -9.56 10.90
C ALA A 127 6.39 -10.45 9.66
N GLY A 128 5.30 -10.98 9.12
CA GLY A 128 5.30 -11.71 7.85
C GLY A 128 5.77 -10.83 6.69
N CYS A 129 5.28 -9.59 6.60
CA CYS A 129 5.70 -8.60 5.62
C CYS A 129 7.21 -8.30 5.75
N GLN A 130 7.72 -8.03 6.96
CA GLN A 130 9.15 -7.80 7.21
C GLN A 130 10.03 -9.00 6.82
N ARG A 131 9.56 -10.22 7.09
CA ARG A 131 10.28 -11.44 6.67
C ARG A 131 10.35 -11.58 5.15
N LEU A 132 9.29 -11.18 4.45
CA LEU A 132 9.22 -11.27 2.99
C LEU A 132 9.97 -10.11 2.31
N LEU A 133 10.06 -8.95 2.96
CA LEU A 133 10.78 -7.75 2.53
C LEU A 133 11.91 -7.44 3.53
N PRO A 134 13.09 -8.10 3.42
CA PRO A 134 14.16 -7.96 4.39
C PRO A 134 14.64 -6.52 4.61
N GLU A 135 14.49 -5.66 3.61
CA GLU A 135 14.78 -4.22 3.65
C GLU A 135 13.91 -3.48 4.68
N ALA A 136 12.78 -4.06 5.10
CA ALA A 136 11.89 -3.54 6.11
C ALA A 136 12.10 -4.16 7.51
N THR A 137 13.08 -5.05 7.70
CA THR A 137 13.27 -5.82 8.94
C THR A 137 13.39 -4.94 10.18
N GLU A 138 14.14 -3.83 10.08
CA GLU A 138 14.37 -2.90 11.19
C GLU A 138 13.43 -1.68 11.16
N LEU A 139 12.49 -1.66 10.21
CA LEU A 139 11.58 -0.53 10.01
C LEU A 139 10.23 -0.78 10.67
N GLU A 140 9.57 0.31 11.08
CA GLU A 140 8.18 0.24 11.51
C GLU A 140 7.28 -0.12 10.33
N VAL A 141 6.51 -1.20 10.46
CA VAL A 141 5.51 -1.62 9.47
C VAL A 141 4.12 -1.52 10.08
N ARG A 142 3.27 -0.69 9.47
CA ARG A 142 1.86 -0.52 9.84
C ARG A 142 0.97 -1.29 8.88
N ARG A 143 0.02 -2.07 9.39
CA ARG A 143 -0.95 -2.83 8.59
C ARG A 143 -2.35 -2.24 8.74
N TYR A 144 -3.00 -2.01 7.61
CA TYR A 144 -4.39 -1.56 7.53
C TYR A 144 -5.22 -2.59 6.75
N GLU A 145 -6.37 -2.97 7.29
CA GLU A 145 -7.28 -3.92 6.65
C GLU A 145 -8.35 -3.18 5.84
N LEU A 146 -8.58 -3.61 4.61
CA LEU A 146 -9.54 -3.01 3.67
C LEU A 146 -10.53 -4.10 3.22
N PRO A 147 -11.44 -4.56 4.11
CA PRO A 147 -12.28 -5.74 3.86
C PRO A 147 -13.21 -5.57 2.65
N ASN A 148 -13.71 -4.36 2.40
CA ASN A 148 -14.56 -4.07 1.23
C ASN A 148 -13.82 -4.19 -0.10
N LEU A 149 -12.48 -4.19 -0.07
CA LEU A 149 -11.62 -4.33 -1.24
C LEU A 149 -10.91 -5.68 -1.27
N ASN A 150 -11.19 -6.59 -0.31
CA ASN A 150 -10.45 -7.84 -0.15
C ASN A 150 -8.93 -7.64 -0.06
N ALA A 151 -8.51 -6.56 0.62
CA ALA A 151 -7.13 -6.07 0.57
C ALA A 151 -6.51 -5.77 1.94
N LEU A 152 -5.19 -5.84 2.00
CA LEU A 152 -4.36 -5.30 3.07
C LEU A 152 -3.49 -4.18 2.50
N ASN A 153 -3.21 -3.18 3.32
CA ASN A 153 -2.30 -2.10 2.99
C ASN A 153 -1.20 -2.00 4.05
N PHE A 154 0.05 -2.14 3.63
CA PHE A 154 1.22 -2.00 4.49
C PHE A 154 1.91 -0.67 4.24
N VAL A 155 2.12 0.10 5.31
CA VAL A 155 2.97 1.29 5.26
C VAL A 155 4.29 0.97 5.95
N ILE A 156 5.39 1.04 5.21
CA ILE A 156 6.74 0.82 5.73
C ILE A 156 7.38 2.18 5.92
N VAL A 157 7.60 2.55 7.18
CA VAL A 157 8.05 3.88 7.56
C VAL A 157 9.56 4.00 7.31
N GLY A 158 9.96 5.03 6.56
CA GLY A 158 11.37 5.36 6.31
C GLY A 158 12.09 4.47 5.28
N LEU A 159 11.39 3.59 4.56
CA LEU A 159 12.03 2.72 3.56
C LEU A 159 12.80 3.51 2.48
N LEU A 160 12.34 4.72 2.16
CA LEU A 160 12.90 5.58 1.11
C LEU A 160 13.72 6.76 1.69
N GLY A 161 14.10 6.70 2.97
CA GLY A 161 14.88 7.75 3.64
C GLY A 161 14.11 9.07 3.71
N GLU A 162 14.71 10.16 3.22
CA GLU A 162 14.09 11.49 3.18
C GLU A 162 13.18 11.71 1.95
N GLY A 163 12.90 10.63 1.20
CA GLY A 163 11.99 10.61 0.06
C GLY A 163 12.68 10.41 -1.28
N VAL A 164 11.87 10.36 -2.35
CA VAL A 164 12.32 10.05 -3.72
C VAL A 164 13.51 10.92 -4.15
N ALA A 165 13.44 12.22 -3.86
CA ALA A 165 14.44 13.19 -4.30
C ALA A 165 15.81 13.04 -3.62
N SER A 166 15.86 12.42 -2.44
CA SER A 166 17.09 12.13 -1.68
C SER A 166 17.53 10.67 -1.79
N SER A 167 16.73 9.82 -2.44
CA SER A 167 16.92 8.36 -2.41
C SER A 167 18.00 7.92 -3.39
N VAL A 168 18.92 7.08 -2.89
CA VAL A 168 19.93 6.38 -3.70
C VAL A 168 19.50 4.97 -4.07
N ALA A 169 18.27 4.57 -3.71
CA ALA A 169 17.74 3.26 -4.02
C ALA A 169 17.49 3.11 -5.53
N PHE A 170 17.66 1.88 -6.03
CA PHE A 170 17.39 1.54 -7.43
C PHE A 170 15.92 1.84 -7.81
N ASP A 171 14.99 1.59 -6.89
CA ASP A 171 13.58 1.96 -6.99
C ASP A 171 13.25 3.05 -5.95
N ALA A 172 13.63 4.29 -6.26
CA ALA A 172 13.42 5.43 -5.37
C ALA A 172 11.94 5.72 -5.05
N GLN A 173 11.00 5.16 -5.82
CA GLN A 173 9.56 5.38 -5.66
C GLN A 173 8.82 4.17 -5.08
N ALA A 174 9.53 3.10 -4.73
CA ALA A 174 8.94 1.83 -4.33
C ALA A 174 7.86 1.31 -5.31
N LYS A 175 7.97 1.59 -6.60
CA LYS A 175 6.99 1.14 -7.60
C LYS A 175 7.04 -0.37 -7.78
N GLY A 176 8.23 -0.95 -7.84
CA GLY A 176 8.47 -2.39 -7.96
C GLY A 176 8.32 -3.17 -6.66
N LEU A 177 8.17 -2.50 -5.51
CA LEU A 177 8.12 -3.15 -4.20
C LEU A 177 6.95 -4.15 -4.07
N GLY A 178 5.80 -3.86 -4.67
CA GLY A 178 4.64 -4.75 -4.69
C GLY A 178 4.93 -6.03 -5.48
N GLU A 179 5.51 -5.91 -6.68
CA GLU A 179 5.94 -7.07 -7.47
C GLU A 179 7.05 -7.86 -6.76
N TYR A 180 7.95 -7.16 -6.07
CA TYR A 180 8.97 -7.81 -5.26
C TYR A 180 8.35 -8.63 -4.14
N LEU A 181 7.34 -8.11 -3.43
CA LEU A 181 6.56 -8.86 -2.43
C LEU A 181 5.85 -10.07 -3.05
N LEU A 182 5.21 -9.90 -4.21
CA LEU A 182 4.53 -11.00 -4.92
C LEU A 182 5.49 -12.09 -5.38
N SER A 183 6.73 -11.75 -5.71
CA SER A 183 7.77 -12.71 -6.12
C SER A 183 8.24 -13.61 -4.97
N ARG A 184 7.92 -13.27 -3.72
CA ARG A 184 8.41 -14.00 -2.55
C ARG A 184 7.66 -15.31 -2.39
N VAL A 185 8.44 -16.34 -2.12
CA VAL A 185 7.95 -17.68 -1.80
C VAL A 185 7.49 -17.73 -0.34
N TRP A 186 6.27 -18.22 -0.13
CA TRP A 186 5.69 -18.41 1.20
C TRP A 186 6.44 -19.50 1.97
N ARG A 187 6.76 -19.25 3.24
CA ARG A 187 7.54 -20.13 4.12
C ARG A 187 6.96 -20.14 5.53
#